data_AF-A0A534UQG5-F1
#
_entry.id   AF-A0A534UQG5-F1
#
_cell.length_a   1.000
_cell.length_b   1.000
_cell.length_c   1.000
_cell.angle_alpha   90.00
_cell.angle_beta   90.00
_cell.angle_gamma   90.00
#
_symmetry.space_group_name_H-M   'P 1'
#
loop_
_entity.id
_entity.type
_entity.pdbx_description
1 polymer ?
#
loop_
_entity_poly.entity_id
_entity_poly.type
_entity_poly.pdbx_seq_one_letter_code
_entity_poly.pdbx_strand_id
1 'polypeptide(L)'
;MPKRSSHPFDALAERFARIFAERVSAALPKTGRNGVARKAGSLKRDMSCRYPGCKNRSKGPRFRFLCEEHLKLPKKKQDEILAKWAEKNP
;
A
#
# COMPACT_ATOMS: atom_id res chain seq x y z
N MET A 1 -21.32 -33.55 -18.25
CA MET A 1 -21.65 -33.80 -16.83
C MET A 1 -20.75 -34.94 -16.34
N PRO A 2 -19.68 -34.69 -15.55
CA PRO A 2 -18.83 -35.79 -15.08
C PRO A 2 -19.61 -36.67 -14.09
N LYS A 3 -19.54 -37.98 -14.31
CA LYS A 3 -20.22 -39.02 -13.52
C LYS A 3 -19.55 -39.14 -12.15
N ARG A 4 -20.31 -38.92 -11.08
CA ARG A 4 -19.90 -39.13 -9.69
C ARG A 4 -19.88 -40.65 -9.42
N SER A 5 -18.74 -41.29 -9.62
CA SER A 5 -18.48 -42.59 -8.99
C SER A 5 -18.18 -42.33 -7.52
N SER A 6 -19.10 -42.69 -6.62
CA SER A 6 -18.92 -42.54 -5.17
C SER A 6 -18.14 -43.72 -4.62
N HIS A 7 -16.81 -43.69 -4.73
CA HIS A 7 -15.99 -44.66 -4.01
C HIS A 7 -16.05 -44.32 -2.50
N PRO A 8 -16.13 -45.29 -1.58
CA PRO A 8 -16.15 -45.01 -0.13
C PRO A 8 -14.94 -44.17 0.33
N PHE A 9 -13.81 -44.29 -0.37
CA PHE A 9 -12.62 -43.47 -0.13
C PHE A 9 -12.78 -42.01 -0.60
N ASP A 10 -13.59 -41.73 -1.64
CA ASP A 10 -13.84 -40.36 -2.08
C ASP A 10 -14.65 -39.60 -1.02
N ALA A 11 -15.65 -40.26 -0.43
CA ALA A 11 -16.43 -39.68 0.68
C ALA A 11 -15.56 -39.39 1.91
N LEU A 12 -14.58 -40.27 2.20
CA LEU A 12 -13.61 -40.06 3.27
C LEU A 12 -12.66 -38.89 2.95
N ALA A 13 -12.15 -38.83 1.72
CA ALA A 13 -11.27 -37.78 1.25
C ALA A 13 -11.96 -36.40 1.26
N GLU A 14 -13.21 -36.33 0.80
CA GLU A 14 -14.02 -35.10 0.84
C GLU A 14 -14.23 -34.62 2.29
N ARG A 15 -14.49 -35.56 3.22
CA ARG A 15 -14.69 -35.21 4.63
C ARG A 15 -13.39 -34.74 5.29
N PHE A 16 -12.27 -35.39 4.98
CA PHE A 16 -10.96 -34.98 5.47
C PHE A 16 -10.58 -33.59 4.92
N ALA A 17 -10.78 -33.37 3.62
CA ALA A 17 -10.49 -32.08 2.97
C ALA A 17 -11.28 -30.93 3.62
N ARG A 18 -12.55 -31.14 3.98
CA ARG A 18 -13.35 -30.15 4.71
C ARG A 18 -12.78 -29.83 6.09
N ILE A 19 -12.50 -30.85 6.90
CA ILE A 19 -11.98 -30.66 8.26
C ILE A 19 -10.62 -29.94 8.21
N PHE A 20 -9.75 -30.34 7.28
CA PHE A 20 -8.45 -29.71 7.09
C PHE A 20 -8.58 -28.25 6.64
N ALA A 21 -9.46 -27.96 5.69
CA ALA A 21 -9.71 -26.59 5.22
C ALA A 21 -10.22 -25.67 6.35
N GLU A 22 -11.13 -26.15 7.20
CA GLU A 22 -11.63 -25.40 8.36
C GLU A 22 -10.51 -25.11 9.38
N ARG A 23 -9.67 -26.11 9.70
CA ARG A 23 -8.57 -25.94 10.66
C ARG A 23 -7.48 -25.00 10.13
N VAL A 24 -7.10 -25.12 8.85
CA VAL A 24 -6.15 -24.21 8.22
C VAL A 24 -6.70 -22.78 8.15
N SER A 25 -7.99 -22.61 7.82
CA SER A 25 -8.63 -21.28 7.78
C SER A 25 -8.74 -20.63 9.16
N ALA A 26 -8.88 -21.43 10.22
CA ALA A 26 -8.94 -20.94 11.60
C ALA A 26 -7.54 -20.64 12.18
N ALA A 27 -6.52 -21.41 11.79
CA ALA A 27 -5.15 -21.25 12.27
C ALA A 27 -4.37 -20.15 11.54
N LEU A 28 -4.73 -19.84 10.30
CA LEU A 28 -4.15 -18.72 9.58
C LEU A 28 -4.80 -17.41 10.06
N PRO A 29 -4.02 -16.40 10.50
CA PRO A 29 -4.58 -15.06 10.65
C PRO A 29 -5.19 -14.67 9.31
N LYS A 30 -6.33 -13.96 9.32
CA LYS A 30 -6.95 -13.35 8.13
C LYS A 30 -6.02 -12.28 7.55
N THR A 31 -4.85 -12.67 7.07
CA THR A 31 -4.01 -11.88 6.19
C THR A 31 -4.71 -11.94 4.85
N GLY A 32 -5.62 -10.98 4.67
CA GLY A 32 -6.47 -10.87 3.49
C GLY A 32 -5.65 -11.12 2.23
N ARG A 33 -5.91 -12.25 1.57
CA ARG A 33 -5.58 -12.50 0.17
C ARG A 33 -6.39 -11.54 -0.68
N ASN A 34 -5.98 -10.29 -0.65
CA ASN A 34 -6.25 -9.29 -1.65
C ASN A 34 -4.92 -8.59 -1.88
N GLY A 35 -4.10 -9.19 -2.75
CA GLY A 35 -3.06 -8.50 -3.52
C GLY A 35 -3.65 -7.48 -4.51
N VAL A 36 -4.78 -6.87 -4.17
CA VAL A 36 -5.18 -5.60 -4.72
C VAL A 36 -4.43 -4.62 -3.85
N ALA A 37 -3.45 -3.92 -4.43
CA ALA A 37 -2.85 -2.74 -3.84
C ALA A 37 -3.94 -2.05 -3.03
N ARG A 38 -3.80 -1.98 -1.70
CA ARG A 38 -4.66 -1.10 -0.92
C ARG A 38 -4.49 0.22 -1.64
N LYS A 39 -5.51 0.62 -2.39
CA LYS A 39 -5.80 2.01 -2.68
C LYS A 39 -6.12 2.50 -1.28
N ALA A 40 -5.06 2.67 -0.48
CA ALA A 40 -5.05 3.45 0.73
C ALA A 40 -5.83 4.65 0.27
N GLY A 41 -7.02 4.83 0.87
CA GLY A 41 -7.94 5.84 0.45
C GLY A 41 -7.12 7.07 0.12
N SER A 42 -7.38 7.66 -1.04
CA SER A 42 -6.80 8.93 -1.43
C SER A 42 -7.23 9.99 -0.40
N LEU A 43 -6.75 9.90 0.85
CA LEU A 43 -6.02 10.97 1.48
C LEU A 43 -5.14 11.49 0.37
N LYS A 44 -5.64 12.53 -0.30
CA LYS A 44 -4.90 13.31 -1.28
C LYS A 44 -3.64 13.72 -0.52
N ARG A 45 -2.58 12.90 -0.60
CA ARG A 45 -1.31 13.24 0.04
C ARG A 45 -0.98 14.59 -0.54
N ASP A 46 -0.67 15.55 0.32
CA ASP A 46 -0.37 16.88 -0.15
C ASP A 46 0.85 16.79 -1.07
N MET A 47 0.59 16.91 -2.36
CA MET A 47 1.60 16.89 -3.42
C MET A 47 2.03 18.32 -3.75
N SER A 48 1.72 19.32 -2.92
CA SER A 48 2.22 20.67 -3.06
C SER A 48 3.75 20.72 -2.98
N CYS A 49 4.35 21.70 -3.65
CA CYS A 49 5.75 21.99 -3.47
C CYS A 49 5.96 22.65 -2.10
N ARG A 50 6.89 22.13 -1.29
CA ARG A 50 7.20 22.68 0.05
C ARG A 50 7.97 24.00 0.02
N TYR A 51 8.29 24.51 -1.16
CA TYR A 51 8.97 25.80 -1.31
C TYR A 51 8.03 26.96 -0.92
N PRO A 52 8.48 27.93 -0.11
CA PRO A 52 7.62 29.02 0.35
C PRO A 52 7.08 29.81 -0.84
N GLY A 53 5.75 29.89 -0.95
CA GLY A 53 5.06 30.60 -2.03
C GLY A 53 4.95 29.82 -3.35
N CYS A 54 5.46 28.59 -3.44
CA CYS A 54 5.30 27.78 -4.65
C CYS A 54 3.93 27.09 -4.69
N LYS A 55 3.19 27.31 -5.77
CA LYS A 55 1.89 26.68 -6.04
C LYS A 55 1.99 25.46 -6.96
N ASN A 56 3.20 25.15 -7.44
CA ASN A 56 3.43 24.04 -8.36
C ASN A 56 3.30 22.70 -7.64
N ARG A 57 2.85 21.68 -8.39
CA ARG A 57 2.81 20.31 -7.90
C ARG A 57 4.25 19.77 -7.78
N SER A 58 4.54 19.12 -6.67
CA SER A 58 5.80 18.40 -6.47
C SER A 58 5.86 17.12 -7.30
N LYS A 59 7.09 16.66 -7.59
CA LYS A 59 7.32 15.33 -8.18
C LYS A 59 7.06 14.18 -7.20
N GLY A 60 6.78 14.50 -5.94
CA GLY A 60 6.40 13.56 -4.89
C GLY A 60 7.48 13.26 -3.85
N PRO A 61 7.24 12.25 -2.99
CA PRO A 61 8.05 11.98 -1.81
C PRO A 61 9.52 11.69 -2.12
N ARG A 62 9.78 10.99 -3.24
CA ARG A 62 11.15 10.68 -3.69
C ARG A 62 11.97 11.93 -4.01
N PHE A 63 11.30 13.03 -4.38
CA PHE A 63 11.92 14.31 -4.71
C PHE A 63 11.71 15.34 -3.60
N ARG A 64 11.57 14.86 -2.35
CA ARG A 64 11.43 15.70 -1.16
C ARG A 64 10.25 16.68 -1.24
N PHE A 65 9.23 16.34 -2.04
CA PHE A 65 8.10 17.21 -2.33
C PHE A 65 8.49 18.58 -2.92
N LEU A 66 9.54 18.64 -3.74
CA LEU A 66 9.89 19.80 -4.54
C LEU A 66 9.41 19.64 -6.00
N CYS A 67 9.13 20.76 -6.68
CA CYS A 67 8.89 20.79 -8.13
C CYS A 67 10.23 20.76 -8.90
N GLU A 68 10.18 20.67 -10.24
CA GLU A 68 11.38 20.60 -11.08
C GLU A 68 12.29 21.83 -10.97
N GLU A 69 11.71 23.00 -10.79
CA GLU A 69 12.44 24.27 -10.65
C GLU A 69 13.22 24.29 -9.34
N HIS A 70 12.58 23.92 -8.23
CA HIS A 70 13.19 23.94 -6.90
C HIS A 70 14.11 22.74 -6.63
N LEU A 71 13.99 21.66 -7.42
CA LEU A 71 14.93 20.54 -7.37
C LEU A 71 16.31 20.92 -7.94
N LYS A 72 16.37 21.91 -8.86
CA LYS A 72 17.64 22.42 -9.42
C LYS A 72 18.44 23.27 -8.44
N LEU A 73 17.81 23.74 -7.35
CA LEU A 73 18.51 24.51 -6.31
C LEU A 73 19.56 23.65 -5.59
N PRO A 74 20.64 24.25 -5.07
CA PRO A 74 21.62 23.54 -4.24
C PRO A 74 20.95 22.83 -3.06
N LYS A 75 21.39 21.59 -2.76
CA LYS A 75 20.82 20.75 -1.70
C LYS A 75 20.71 21.46 -0.34
N LYS A 76 21.71 22.26 0.03
CA LYS A 76 21.73 23.06 1.27
C LYS A 76 20.49 23.96 1.41
N LYS A 77 20.13 24.68 0.35
CA LYS A 77 18.94 25.54 0.37
C LYS A 77 17.64 24.72 0.45
N GLN A 78 17.61 23.55 -0.19
CA GLN A 78 16.46 22.65 -0.08
C GLN A 78 16.26 22.15 1.35
N ASP A 79 17.35 21.82 2.05
CA ASP A 79 17.32 21.37 3.45
C ASP A 79 16.76 22.45 4.37
N GLU A 80 17.25 23.69 4.26
CA GLU A 80 16.76 24.83 5.02
C GLU A 80 15.26 25.08 4.82
N ILE A 81 14.79 24.97 3.58
CA ILE A 81 13.38 25.15 3.23
C ILE A 81 12.52 24.04 3.85
N LEU A 82 12.99 22.80 3.78
CA LEU A 82 12.27 21.65 4.33
C LEU A 82 12.24 21.69 5.86
N ALA A 83 13.32 22.15 6.50
CA ALA A 83 13.37 22.39 7.94
C ALA A 83 12.34 23.45 8.35
N LYS A 84 12.33 24.61 7.67
CA LYS A 84 11.33 25.67 7.89
C LYS A 84 9.90 25.18 7.66
N TRP A 85 9.68 24.31 6.68
CA TRP A 85 8.36 23.72 6.43
C TRP A 85 7.94 22.75 7.55
N ALA A 86 8.87 21.94 8.07
CA ALA A 86 8.63 21.02 9.16
C ALA A 86 8.37 21.75 10.50
N GLU A 87 9.11 22.81 10.79
CA GLU A 87 8.84 23.67 11.96
C GLU A 87 7.44 24.29 11.92
N LYS A 88 6.96 24.66 10.72
CA LYS A 88 5.64 25.27 10.53
C LYS A 88 4.50 24.24 10.55
N ASN A 89 4.77 22.97 10.28
CA ASN A 89 3.77 21.89 10.21
C ASN A 89 4.24 20.71 11.08
N PRO A 90 4.08 20.79 12.42
CA PRO A 90 4.43 19.71 13.34
C PRO A 90 3.56 18.45 13.13
#